data_AF-I6Y1F9-F1
#
_entry.id   AF-I6Y1F9-F1
#
_cell.length_a   1.000
_cell.length_b   1.000
_cell.length_c   1.000
_cell.angle_alpha   90.00
_cell.angle_beta   90.00
_cell.angle_gamma   90.00
#
_symmetry.space_group_name_H-M   'P 1'
#
loop_
_entity.id
_entity.type
_entity.pdbx_description
1 polymer ?
#
loop_
_entity_poly.entity_id
_entity_poly.type
_entity_poly.pdbx_seq_one_letter_code
_entity_poly.pdbx_strand_id
1 'polypeptide(L)'
;MIVVRTAEAAEQALTEGQLVCPRRGCGDTLRRWRYGRRRHVRSLGSQVIDVRPQRVRCRRCESTHVLLPAALQPRLGRGGGGQLRPGVWCTGR
;
A
#
# COMPACT_ATOMS: atom_id res chain seq x y z
N MET A 1 1.59 -7.26 1.68
CA MET A 1 1.08 -6.03 1.02
C MET A 1 0.95 -4.96 2.09
N ILE A 2 1.21 -3.69 1.78
CA ILE A 2 1.06 -2.59 2.75
C ILE A 2 0.00 -1.66 2.21
N VAL A 3 -1.04 -1.42 3.01
CA VAL A 3 -2.11 -0.50 2.63
C VAL A 3 -1.74 0.90 3.09
N VAL A 4 -1.86 1.85 2.19
CA VAL A 4 -1.56 3.28 2.40
C VAL A 4 -2.81 4.09 2.10
N ARG A 5 -2.95 5.28 2.68
CA ARG A 5 -4.13 6.13 2.45
C ARG A 5 -4.30 6.46 0.97
N THR A 6 -3.29 7.11 0.40
CA THR A 6 -3.21 7.49 -1.02
C THR A 6 -1.83 7.14 -1.55
N ALA A 7 -1.66 7.21 -2.88
CA ALA A 7 -0.36 6.97 -3.49
C ALA A 7 0.66 8.06 -3.08
N GLU A 8 0.21 9.30 -2.97
CA GLU A 8 1.02 10.46 -2.57
C GLU A 8 1.51 10.32 -1.14
N ALA A 9 0.62 9.92 -0.22
CA ALA A 9 1.00 9.64 1.17
C ALA A 9 2.03 8.50 1.26
N ALA A 10 1.94 7.52 0.36
CA ALA A 10 2.92 6.44 0.25
C ALA A 10 4.29 6.95 -0.19
N GLU A 11 4.32 7.80 -1.20
CA GLU A 11 5.56 8.40 -1.69
C GLU A 11 6.20 9.33 -0.64
N GLN A 12 5.39 10.11 0.08
CA GLN A 12 5.86 10.94 1.19
C GLN A 12 6.47 10.08 2.30
N ALA A 13 5.77 9.05 2.77
CA ALA A 13 6.26 8.16 3.83
C ALA A 13 7.53 7.39 3.40
N LEU A 14 7.69 7.09 2.11
CA LEU A 14 8.94 6.52 1.57
C LEU A 14 10.08 7.53 1.58
N THR A 15 9.81 8.79 1.21
CA THR A 15 10.81 9.87 1.23
C THR A 15 11.25 10.17 2.66
N GLU A 16 10.33 10.17 3.61
CA GLU A 16 10.59 10.39 5.03
C GLU A 16 11.17 9.15 5.74
N GLY A 17 11.25 7.99 5.07
CA GLY A 17 11.78 6.76 5.65
C GLY A 17 10.88 6.14 6.74
N GLN A 18 9.60 6.50 6.78
CA GLN A 18 8.64 6.08 7.82
C GLN A 18 8.08 4.67 7.62
N LEU A 19 8.19 4.12 6.41
CA LEU A 19 7.69 2.77 6.13
C LEU A 19 8.70 1.70 6.55
N VAL A 20 8.33 0.92 7.55
CA VAL A 20 9.11 -0.22 8.07
C VAL A 20 8.66 -1.55 7.48
N CYS A 21 9.57 -2.52 7.44
CA CYS A 21 9.29 -3.85 6.94
C CYS A 21 8.36 -4.61 7.91
N PRO A 22 7.18 -5.08 7.44
CA PRO A 22 6.23 -5.82 8.27
C PRO A 22 6.67 -7.26 8.54
N ARG A 23 7.80 -7.72 7.97
CA ARG A 23 8.33 -9.05 8.25
C ARG A 23 8.74 -9.12 9.72
N ARG A 24 8.22 -10.11 10.43
CA ARG A 24 8.56 -10.40 11.84
C ARG A 24 10.08 -10.44 12.03
N GLY A 25 10.59 -9.69 13.01
CA GLY A 25 12.02 -9.62 13.33
C GLY A 25 12.89 -8.74 12.43
N CYS A 26 12.34 -8.13 11.37
CA CYS A 26 13.13 -7.29 10.47
C CYS A 26 13.15 -5.81 10.90
N GLY A 27 11.98 -5.16 10.98
CA GLY A 27 11.80 -3.76 11.43
C GLY A 27 12.46 -2.67 10.56
N ASP A 28 13.34 -3.04 9.64
CA ASP A 28 14.14 -2.10 8.85
C ASP A 28 13.33 -1.34 7.78
N THR A 29 13.85 -0.19 7.34
CA THR A 29 13.20 0.73 6.41
C THR A 29 13.05 0.13 5.02
N LEU A 30 11.92 0.45 4.38
CA LEU A 30 11.62 0.07 3.01
C LEU A 30 12.18 1.11 2.04
N ARG A 31 12.84 0.66 0.97
CA ARG A 31 13.25 1.51 -0.16
C ARG A 31 12.35 1.31 -1.37
N ARG A 32 12.22 2.36 -2.20
CA ARG A 32 11.68 2.26 -3.55
C ARG A 32 12.45 1.17 -4.32
N TRP A 33 11.73 0.30 -5.02
CA TRP A 33 12.35 -0.74 -5.84
C TRP A 33 12.01 -0.54 -7.31
N ARG A 34 10.77 -0.84 -7.68
CA ARG A 34 10.25 -0.69 -9.04
C ARG A 34 8.75 -0.51 -8.95
N TYR A 35 8.16 0.06 -9.98
CA TYR A 35 6.71 0.00 -10.11
C TYR A 35 6.25 -1.38 -10.57
N GLY A 36 5.06 -1.79 -10.11
CA GLY A 36 4.33 -2.90 -10.68
C GLY A 36 3.73 -2.56 -12.04
N ARG A 37 3.10 -3.56 -12.66
CA ARG A 37 2.35 -3.35 -13.91
C ARG A 37 1.19 -2.39 -13.65
N ARG A 38 1.01 -1.45 -14.56
CA ARG A 38 -0.16 -0.57 -14.61
C ARG A 38 -1.44 -1.41 -14.74
N ARG A 39 -2.47 -1.08 -13.97
CA ARG A 39 -3.75 -1.80 -13.96
C ARG A 39 -4.88 -0.79 -13.89
N HIS A 40 -5.98 -1.11 -14.55
CA HIS A 40 -7.24 -0.39 -14.41
C HIS A 40 -8.10 -1.13 -13.38
N VAL A 41 -8.44 -0.46 -12.29
CA VAL A 41 -9.27 -1.03 -11.21
C VAL A 41 -10.62 -0.34 -11.22
N ARG A 42 -11.69 -1.14 -11.32
CA ARG A 42 -13.06 -0.62 -11.25
C ARG A 42 -13.39 -0.27 -9.80
N SER A 43 -13.77 0.98 -9.57
CA SER A 43 -14.21 1.54 -8.30
C SER A 43 -15.74 1.65 -8.25
N LEU A 44 -16.28 2.23 -7.16
CA LEU A 44 -17.72 2.50 -7.04
C LEU A 44 -18.20 3.44 -8.15
N GLY A 45 -19.46 3.29 -8.56
CA GLY A 45 -20.10 4.20 -9.51
C GLY A 45 -19.51 4.16 -10.91
N SER A 46 -19.05 2.99 -11.37
CA SER A 46 -18.44 2.78 -12.69
C SER A 46 -17.13 3.52 -12.94
N GLN A 47 -16.54 4.16 -11.92
CA GLN A 47 -15.25 4.81 -12.06
C GLN A 47 -14.15 3.78 -12.30
N VAL A 48 -13.25 4.05 -13.24
CA VAL A 48 -12.06 3.24 -13.48
C VAL A 48 -10.85 4.02 -12.98
N ILE A 49 -10.18 3.50 -11.96
CA ILE A 49 -8.95 4.09 -11.41
C ILE A 49 -7.77 3.41 -12.10
N ASP A 50 -6.98 4.18 -12.83
CA ASP A 50 -5.69 3.74 -13.31
C ASP A 50 -4.67 3.77 -12.17
N VAL A 51 -4.01 2.65 -11.93
CA VAL A 51 -3.09 2.51 -10.81
C VAL A 51 -1.82 1.81 -11.25
N ARG A 52 -0.69 2.36 -10.80
CA ARG A 52 0.62 1.76 -10.95
C ARG A 52 1.18 1.49 -9.56
N PRO A 53 0.93 0.30 -8.98
CA PRO A 53 1.27 0.04 -7.59
C PRO A 53 2.79 0.09 -7.40
N GLN A 54 3.25 0.88 -6.44
CA GLN A 54 4.68 1.00 -6.15
C GLN A 54 5.17 -0.24 -5.41
N ARG A 55 6.25 -0.86 -5.88
CA ARG A 55 6.91 -1.95 -5.15
C ARG A 55 8.05 -1.38 -4.33
N VAL A 56 8.15 -1.88 -3.12
CA VAL A 56 9.18 -1.50 -2.15
C VAL A 56 9.90 -2.75 -1.69
N ARG A 57 11.19 -2.62 -1.41
CA ARG A 57 12.02 -3.72 -0.93
C ARG A 57 12.63 -3.32 0.40
N CYS A 58 12.62 -4.25 1.37
CA CYS A 58 13.31 -4.04 2.62
C CYS A 58 14.83 -3.98 2.39
N ARG A 59 15.53 -3.09 3.09
CA ARG A 59 16.99 -2.97 3.00
C ARG A 59 17.71 -4.17 3.61
N ARG A 60 17.19 -4.74 4.72
CA ARG A 60 17.75 -5.90 5.42
C ARG A 60 17.29 -7.25 4.90
N CYS A 61 15.99 -7.57 4.99
CA CYS A 61 15.50 -8.91 4.63
C CYS A 61 15.15 -9.08 3.15
N GLU A 62 15.36 -8.03 2.35
CA GLU A 62 15.14 -8.01 0.91
C GLU A 62 13.73 -8.37 0.42
N SER A 63 12.78 -8.49 1.34
CA SER A 63 11.41 -8.84 1.03
C SER A 63 10.76 -7.72 0.24
N THR A 64 10.07 -8.12 -0.83
CA THR A 64 9.33 -7.18 -1.67
C THR A 64 7.89 -7.07 -1.18
N HIS A 65 7.45 -5.84 -0.98
CA HIS A 65 6.08 -5.50 -0.66
C HIS A 65 5.53 -4.55 -1.74
N VAL A 66 4.21 -4.48 -1.81
CA VAL A 66 3.48 -3.60 -2.72
C VAL A 66 2.70 -2.60 -1.87
N LEU A 67 2.83 -1.32 -2.19
CA LEU A 67 2.03 -0.25 -1.62
C LEU A 67 0.71 -0.16 -2.38
N LEU A 68 -0.40 -0.36 -1.67
CA LEU A 68 -1.74 -0.33 -2.24
C LEU A 68 -2.56 0.81 -1.59
N PRO A 69 -2.96 1.83 -2.36
CA PRO A 69 -3.92 2.83 -1.89
C PRO A 69 -5.21 2.20 -1.36
N ALA A 70 -5.75 2.74 -0.26
CA ALA A 70 -6.95 2.23 0.40
C ALA A 70 -8.16 2.16 -0.53
N ALA A 71 -8.27 3.09 -1.48
CA ALA A 71 -9.30 3.11 -2.51
C ALA A 71 -9.35 1.83 -3.38
N LEU A 72 -8.27 1.03 -3.39
CA LEU A 72 -8.15 -0.20 -4.17
C LEU A 72 -8.26 -1.46 -3.30
N GLN A 73 -8.52 -1.33 -2.00
CA GLN A 73 -8.70 -2.51 -1.16
C GLN A 73 -9.86 -3.34 -1.72
N PRO A 74 -9.67 -4.67 -1.85
CA PRO A 74 -10.76 -5.57 -2.19
C PRO A 74 -11.89 -5.37 -1.18
N ARG A 75 -13.08 -4.98 -1.67
CA ARG A 75 -14.26 -4.98 -0.83
C ARG A 75 -14.63 -6.43 -0.61
N LEU A 76 -14.55 -6.88 0.64
CA LEU A 76 -15.21 -8.13 1.01
C LEU A 76 -16.70 -7.93 0.71
N GLY A 77 -17.32 -8.83 -0.04
CA GLY A 77 -18.70 -8.71 -0.53
C GLY A 77 -19.81 -8.71 0.53
N ARG A 78 -19.52 -8.27 1.77
CA ARG A 78 -20.49 -8.04 2.83
C ARG A 78 -20.56 -6.56 3.14
N GLY A 79 -21.49 -5.86 2.51
CA GLY A 79 -22.24 -4.66 2.97
C GLY A 79 -21.66 -3.63 3.96
N GLY A 80 -20.34 -3.49 4.15
CA GLY A 80 -19.76 -2.61 5.16
C GLY A 80 -18.76 -1.63 4.55
N GLY A 81 -19.28 -0.54 3.98
CA GLY A 81 -18.48 0.56 3.45
C GLY A 81 -17.86 1.41 4.57
N GLY A 82 -16.87 0.86 5.28
CA GLY A 82 -16.05 1.63 6.22
C GLY A 82 -14.83 2.18 5.50
N GLN A 83 -14.87 3.44 5.07
CA GLN A 83 -13.66 4.16 4.69
C GLN A 83 -12.78 4.24 5.94
N LEU A 84 -11.68 3.47 5.99
CA LEU A 84 -10.80 3.42 7.16
C LEU A 84 -10.28 4.82 7.48
N ARG A 85 -10.51 5.22 8.74
CA ARG A 85 -10.21 6.56 9.26
C ARG A 85 -8.74 6.94 9.09
N PRO A 86 -8.44 8.24 8.99
CA PRO A 86 -7.07 8.68 8.92
C PRO A 86 -6.25 8.36 10.17
N GLY A 87 -5.18 7.57 10.03
CA GLY A 87 -4.11 7.50 11.03
C GLY A 87 -3.67 6.10 11.45
N VAL A 88 -4.34 5.04 10.99
CA VAL A 88 -3.97 3.66 11.33
C VAL A 88 -3.32 2.97 10.13
N TRP A 89 -1.98 2.91 10.15
CA TRP A 89 -1.21 2.09 9.24
C TRP A 89 -1.41 0.63 9.66
N CYS A 90 -2.12 -0.17 8.86
CA CYS A 90 -2.21 -1.61 9.13
C CYS A 90 -0.85 -2.26 8.90
N THR A 91 -0.07 -2.39 9.97
CA THR A 91 1.07 -3.31 10.06
C THR A 91 0.57 -4.68 10.55
N GLY A 92 0.64 -5.70 9.70
CA GLY A 92 0.23 -7.08 9.99
C GLY A 92 -0.90 -7.53 9.05
N ARG A 93 -0.90 -8.72 8.45
CA ARG A 93 -0.29 -10.03 8.76
C ARG A 93 0.21 -10.68 7.47
#